data_AF-A0A378IX81-F1
#
_entry.id   AF-A0A378IX81-F1
#
_cell.length_a   1.000
_cell.length_b   1.000
_cell.length_c   1.000
_cell.angle_alpha   90.00
_cell.angle_beta   90.00
_cell.angle_gamma   90.00
#
_symmetry.space_group_name_H-M   'P 1'
#
loop_
_entity.id
_entity.type
_entity.pdbx_description
1 polymer ?
#
loop_
_entity_poly.entity_id
_entity_poly.type
_entity_poly.pdbx_seq_one_letter_code
_entity_poly.pdbx_strand_id
1 'polypeptide(L)'
;MNREIIAHLANEALVTIKFKSYTADSHDWQDSTLYGYGGAKMLKKAMTALDGGDIEPIVQLIKKIDEGIMRNEENDYVFYEELYQYQLYEATRDRPVHVHMHKPADLIESHQKSLARLKEISVLLKTELSIPTLQTQEEQSTRNKNDIVALLMEAIYQVSMPAPANQWQAKDLTRIRDLISFEQIEHSIEALYDGNLDPVLDLIRLIAQTISRHLENVPLFLKTLEEYREKYNPEFYVGNLSPDEVARIHQENLARLKEIHALLQSAVLDPSLQFLAVVGDNQADKSKPNPAHLFFKDGANHDLLKMVMQYAGFFKMRIIDEARIGSPETNKSFQS
;
A
#
# COMPACT_ATOMS: atom_id res chain seq x y z
N MET A 1 17.74 29.53 -9.77
CA MET A 1 16.47 29.10 -10.37
C MET A 1 16.66 28.93 -11.88
N ASN A 2 16.81 27.68 -12.34
CA ASN A 2 16.92 27.40 -13.77
C ASN A 2 15.52 27.13 -14.36
N ARG A 3 14.98 28.08 -15.13
CA ARG A 3 13.62 28.01 -15.68
C ARG A 3 13.44 26.87 -16.68
N GLU A 4 14.47 26.54 -17.44
CA GLU A 4 14.43 25.44 -18.42
C GLU A 4 14.32 24.08 -17.71
N ILE A 5 15.09 23.89 -16.62
CA ILE A 5 15.01 22.70 -15.77
C ILE A 5 13.63 22.60 -15.14
N ILE A 6 13.10 23.68 -14.58
CA ILE A 6 11.76 23.71 -13.98
C ILE A 6 10.68 23.33 -15.00
N ALA A 7 10.73 23.91 -16.21
CA ALA A 7 9.79 23.61 -17.27
C ALA A 7 9.86 22.14 -17.70
N HIS A 8 11.08 21.59 -17.85
CA HIS A 8 11.29 20.20 -18.20
C HIS A 8 10.73 19.25 -17.14
N LEU A 9 11.10 19.45 -15.87
CA LEU A 9 10.66 18.62 -14.75
C LEU A 9 9.13 18.68 -14.57
N ALA A 10 8.54 19.88 -14.59
CA ALA A 10 7.10 20.04 -14.44
C ALA A 10 6.31 19.47 -15.64
N ASN A 11 6.86 19.55 -16.85
CA ASN A 11 6.29 18.87 -18.01
C ASN A 11 6.35 17.35 -17.87
N GLU A 12 7.49 16.82 -17.44
CA GLU A 12 7.66 15.40 -17.22
C GLU A 12 6.62 14.87 -16.22
N ALA A 13 6.46 15.53 -15.07
CA ALA A 13 5.51 15.13 -14.04
C ALA A 13 4.03 15.16 -14.48
N LEU A 14 3.62 16.16 -15.25
CA LEU A 14 2.19 16.40 -15.55
C LEU A 14 1.72 15.87 -16.89
N VAL A 15 2.65 15.60 -17.81
CA VAL A 15 2.34 15.28 -19.22
C VAL A 15 3.01 13.99 -19.68
N THR A 16 4.26 13.74 -19.26
CA THR A 16 5.04 12.59 -19.76
C THR A 16 4.84 11.34 -18.94
N ILE A 17 4.91 11.43 -17.60
CA ILE A 17 4.73 10.29 -16.72
C ILE A 17 3.27 9.84 -16.74
N LYS A 18 3.08 8.55 -16.95
CA LYS A 18 1.79 7.91 -17.12
C LYS A 18 1.64 6.79 -16.11
N PHE A 19 0.50 6.74 -15.46
CA PHE A 19 0.04 5.62 -14.67
C PHE A 19 -0.92 4.78 -15.50
N LYS A 20 -0.82 3.47 -15.33
CA LYS A 20 -1.72 2.52 -15.99
C LYS A 20 -2.84 2.16 -15.02
N SER A 21 -4.06 2.17 -15.52
CA SER A 21 -5.25 1.70 -14.79
C SER A 21 -6.01 0.68 -15.62
N TYR A 22 -6.52 -0.36 -15.00
CA TYR A 22 -7.30 -1.40 -15.67
C TYR A 22 -8.78 -1.07 -15.64
N THR A 23 -9.44 -1.12 -16.79
CA THR A 23 -10.90 -0.99 -16.87
C THR A 23 -11.52 -2.35 -17.11
N ALA A 24 -12.29 -2.85 -16.15
CA ALA A 24 -13.00 -4.13 -16.25
C ALA A 24 -14.00 -4.16 -17.43
N ASP A 25 -14.63 -3.02 -17.75
CA ASP A 25 -15.60 -2.93 -18.85
C ASP A 25 -14.97 -3.14 -20.24
N SER A 26 -13.77 -2.61 -20.46
CA SER A 26 -13.04 -2.76 -21.74
C SER A 26 -12.02 -3.89 -21.72
N HIS A 27 -11.77 -4.48 -20.55
CA HIS A 27 -10.68 -5.41 -20.27
C HIS A 27 -9.32 -4.92 -20.81
N ASP A 28 -9.01 -3.64 -20.60
CA ASP A 28 -7.82 -3.00 -21.17
C ASP A 28 -7.15 -2.05 -20.15
N TRP A 29 -5.86 -1.81 -20.37
CA TRP A 29 -5.05 -0.89 -19.57
C TRP A 29 -4.98 0.48 -20.22
N GLN A 30 -5.45 1.49 -19.52
CA GLN A 30 -5.48 2.88 -19.98
C GLN A 30 -4.37 3.69 -19.32
N ASP A 31 -3.68 4.50 -20.12
CA ASP A 31 -2.70 5.47 -19.62
C ASP A 31 -3.41 6.73 -19.12
N SER A 32 -3.11 7.15 -17.89
CA SER A 32 -3.52 8.42 -17.33
C SER A 32 -2.30 9.21 -16.84
N THR A 33 -2.30 10.52 -17.05
CA THR A 33 -1.34 11.42 -16.37
C THR A 33 -2.00 11.97 -15.11
N LEU A 34 -1.23 12.49 -14.15
CA LEU A 34 -1.73 13.01 -12.86
C LEU A 34 -2.95 13.94 -12.97
N TYR A 35 -3.07 14.69 -14.09
CA TYR A 35 -4.13 15.67 -14.30
C TYR A 35 -4.73 15.62 -15.72
N GLY A 36 -4.51 14.54 -16.47
CA GLY A 36 -4.94 14.40 -17.87
C GLY A 36 -4.62 15.63 -18.73
N TYR A 37 -5.57 16.04 -19.57
CA TYR A 37 -5.47 17.26 -20.38
C TYR A 37 -5.33 18.56 -19.57
N GLY A 38 -5.70 18.55 -18.28
CA GLY A 38 -5.58 19.69 -17.39
C GLY A 38 -4.13 20.03 -17.02
N GLY A 39 -3.25 19.02 -16.95
CA GLY A 39 -1.85 19.17 -16.55
C GLY A 39 -1.06 20.13 -17.45
N ALA A 40 -1.16 19.96 -18.76
CA ALA A 40 -0.50 20.84 -19.73
C ALA A 40 -0.96 22.30 -19.64
N LYS A 41 -2.25 22.53 -19.35
CA LYS A 41 -2.80 23.89 -19.15
C LYS A 41 -2.28 24.51 -17.86
N MET A 42 -2.18 23.73 -16.77
CA MET A 42 -1.61 24.20 -15.50
C MET A 42 -0.14 24.58 -15.67
N LEU A 43 0.65 23.73 -16.32
CA LEU A 43 2.05 24.01 -16.64
C LEU A 43 2.21 25.30 -17.44
N LYS A 44 1.47 25.45 -18.54
CA LYS A 44 1.55 26.66 -19.38
C LYS A 44 1.28 27.92 -18.57
N LYS A 45 0.25 27.90 -17.71
CA LYS A 45 -0.08 29.03 -16.84
C LYS A 45 1.04 29.32 -15.84
N ALA A 46 1.59 28.29 -15.20
CA ALA A 46 2.68 28.42 -14.23
C ALA A 46 3.95 28.99 -14.89
N MET A 47 4.30 28.51 -16.08
CA MET A 47 5.47 28.98 -16.81
C MET A 47 5.33 30.43 -17.28
N THR A 48 4.14 30.83 -17.76
CA THR A 48 3.90 32.23 -18.16
C THR A 48 4.04 33.18 -16.97
N ALA A 49 3.56 32.79 -15.79
CA ALA A 49 3.71 33.58 -14.57
C ALA A 49 5.17 33.65 -14.13
N LEU A 50 5.89 32.52 -14.19
CA LEU A 50 7.31 32.45 -13.87
C LEU A 50 8.16 33.35 -14.79
N ASP A 51 7.80 33.43 -16.08
CA ASP A 51 8.43 34.34 -17.03
C ASP A 51 8.24 35.81 -16.65
N GLY A 52 7.04 36.14 -16.14
CA GLY A 52 6.71 37.44 -15.55
C GLY A 52 7.30 37.71 -14.16
N GLY A 53 8.05 36.74 -13.59
CA GLY A 53 8.69 36.86 -12.27
C GLY A 53 7.83 36.42 -11.08
N ASP A 54 6.61 35.94 -11.32
CA ASP A 54 5.73 35.40 -10.27
C ASP A 54 5.99 33.89 -10.07
N ILE A 55 6.52 33.55 -8.89
CA ILE A 55 6.85 32.18 -8.51
C ILE A 55 5.67 31.42 -7.89
N GLU A 56 4.61 32.11 -7.46
CA GLU A 56 3.53 31.48 -6.71
C GLU A 56 2.82 30.37 -7.52
N PRO A 57 2.54 30.54 -8.83
CA PRO A 57 1.91 29.49 -9.62
C PRO A 57 2.75 28.22 -9.78
N ILE A 58 4.09 28.31 -9.79
CA ILE A 58 4.94 27.11 -9.85
C ILE A 58 5.02 26.42 -8.49
N VAL A 59 5.00 27.18 -7.39
CA VAL A 59 4.91 26.61 -6.03
C VAL A 59 3.60 25.84 -5.84
N GLN A 60 2.48 26.40 -6.31
CA GLN A 60 1.19 25.70 -6.30
C GLN A 60 1.18 24.45 -7.17
N LEU A 61 1.92 24.47 -8.30
CA LEU A 61 2.07 23.29 -9.15
C LEU A 61 2.79 22.15 -8.43
N ILE A 62 3.84 22.47 -7.68
CA ILE A 62 4.59 21.48 -6.89
C ILE A 62 3.71 20.88 -5.81
N LYS A 63 2.93 21.69 -5.08
CA LYS A 63 1.96 21.18 -4.10
C LYS A 63 0.98 20.20 -4.72
N LYS A 64 0.50 20.48 -5.93
CA LYS A 64 -0.35 19.55 -6.69
C LYS A 64 0.36 18.27 -7.10
N ILE A 65 1.64 18.34 -7.45
CA ILE A 65 2.43 17.13 -7.73
C ILE A 65 2.55 16.30 -6.46
N ASP A 66 2.84 16.92 -5.31
CA ASP A 66 2.90 16.24 -4.01
C ASP A 66 1.57 15.59 -3.63
N GLU A 67 0.45 16.32 -3.75
CA GLU A 67 -0.91 15.77 -3.54
C GLU A 67 -1.22 14.61 -4.48
N GLY A 68 -0.71 14.65 -5.71
CA GLY A 68 -0.85 13.58 -6.68
C GLY A 68 -0.04 12.34 -6.28
N ILE A 69 1.19 12.53 -5.81
CA ILE A 69 2.05 11.46 -5.29
C ILE A 69 1.37 10.79 -4.09
N MET A 70 0.94 11.58 -3.09
CA MET A 70 0.27 11.06 -1.90
C MET A 70 -0.97 10.25 -2.26
N ARG A 71 -1.82 10.76 -3.15
CA ARG A 71 -3.00 10.04 -3.62
C ARG A 71 -2.68 8.72 -4.33
N ASN A 72 -1.58 8.65 -5.09
CA ASN A 72 -1.17 7.39 -5.72
C ASN A 72 -0.61 6.39 -4.69
N GLU A 73 0.04 6.86 -3.63
CA GLU A 73 0.50 6.00 -2.54
C GLU A 73 -0.66 5.49 -1.67
N GLU A 74 -1.61 6.37 -1.34
CA GLU A 74 -2.82 6.03 -0.59
C GLU A 74 -3.68 5.01 -1.33
N ASN A 75 -3.80 5.17 -2.66
CA ASN A 75 -4.62 4.30 -3.51
C ASN A 75 -3.81 3.17 -4.17
N ASP A 76 -2.61 2.87 -3.69
CA ASP A 76 -1.75 1.83 -4.28
C ASP A 76 -2.47 0.47 -4.31
N TYR A 77 -3.31 0.21 -3.30
CA TYR A 77 -4.13 -1.01 -3.22
C TYR A 77 -5.15 -1.16 -4.36
N VAL A 78 -5.64 -0.06 -4.93
CA VAL A 78 -6.56 -0.09 -6.08
C VAL A 78 -5.84 -0.61 -7.32
N PHE A 79 -4.61 -0.16 -7.56
CA PHE A 79 -3.80 -0.65 -8.68
C PHE A 79 -3.53 -2.16 -8.58
N TYR A 80 -3.25 -2.67 -7.38
CA TYR A 80 -3.05 -4.11 -7.19
C TYR A 80 -4.34 -4.93 -7.33
N GLU A 81 -5.48 -4.38 -6.91
CA GLU A 81 -6.78 -5.01 -7.16
C GLU A 81 -7.10 -5.04 -8.66
N GLU A 82 -6.90 -3.94 -9.37
CA GLU A 82 -7.02 -3.86 -10.83
C GLU A 82 -6.15 -4.91 -11.54
N LEU A 83 -4.90 -5.06 -11.09
CA LEU A 83 -3.98 -6.07 -11.60
C LEU A 83 -4.46 -7.50 -11.30
N TYR A 84 -5.00 -7.73 -10.10
CA TYR A 84 -5.59 -9.02 -9.71
C TYR A 84 -6.78 -9.38 -10.60
N GLN A 85 -7.69 -8.44 -10.84
CA GLN A 85 -8.84 -8.64 -11.73
C GLN A 85 -8.41 -8.92 -13.17
N TYR A 86 -7.39 -8.21 -13.68
CA TYR A 86 -6.81 -8.49 -14.99
C TYR A 86 -6.24 -9.92 -15.08
N GLN A 87 -5.51 -10.37 -14.06
CA GLN A 87 -4.96 -11.74 -14.01
C GLN A 87 -6.07 -12.80 -13.95
N LEU A 88 -7.14 -12.55 -13.19
CA LEU A 88 -8.29 -13.45 -13.09
C LEU A 88 -9.04 -13.57 -14.42
N TYR A 89 -9.25 -12.45 -15.11
CA TYR A 89 -9.87 -12.41 -16.43
C TYR A 89 -9.04 -13.20 -17.46
N GLU A 90 -7.73 -13.00 -17.48
CA GLU A 90 -6.83 -13.74 -18.39
C GLU A 90 -6.86 -15.25 -18.10
N ALA A 91 -6.91 -15.66 -16.83
CA ALA A 91 -6.97 -17.08 -16.44
C ALA A 91 -8.29 -17.77 -16.83
N THR A 92 -9.39 -17.02 -16.98
CA THR A 92 -10.74 -17.55 -17.25
C THR A 92 -11.14 -17.51 -18.73
N ARG A 93 -10.32 -16.97 -19.62
CA ARG A 93 -10.59 -16.93 -21.06
C ARG A 93 -10.42 -18.31 -21.73
N ASP A 94 -11.46 -18.74 -22.45
CA ASP A 94 -11.55 -20.01 -23.22
C ASP A 94 -10.49 -20.19 -24.32
N ARG A 95 -9.73 -19.15 -24.65
CA ARG A 95 -8.54 -19.24 -25.50
C ARG A 95 -7.40 -18.51 -24.81
N PRO A 96 -6.39 -19.23 -24.28
CA PRO A 96 -5.18 -18.59 -23.79
C PRO A 96 -4.47 -18.01 -25.03
N VAL A 97 -4.73 -16.75 -25.33
CA VAL A 97 -3.84 -16.01 -26.21
C VAL A 97 -2.55 -15.87 -25.41
N HIS A 98 -1.51 -16.62 -25.79
CA HIS A 98 -0.18 -16.60 -25.16
C HIS A 98 0.55 -15.24 -25.28
N VAL A 99 -0.19 -14.16 -25.50
CA VAL A 99 0.32 -12.80 -25.66
C VAL A 99 -0.44 -11.95 -24.65
N HIS A 100 0.03 -11.96 -23.39
CA HIS A 100 -0.29 -10.86 -22.51
C HIS A 100 0.14 -9.57 -23.23
N MET A 101 -0.79 -8.68 -23.55
CA MET A 101 -0.41 -7.34 -24.03
C MET A 101 0.45 -6.62 -22.97
N HIS A 102 0.20 -6.93 -21.69
CA HIS A 102 0.96 -6.46 -20.55
C HIS A 102 1.23 -7.59 -19.56
N LYS A 103 2.51 -7.91 -19.29
CA LYS A 103 2.85 -8.86 -18.24
C LYS A 103 2.64 -8.19 -16.88
N PRO A 104 2.09 -8.90 -15.87
CA PRO A 104 1.88 -8.32 -14.53
C PRO A 104 3.13 -7.70 -13.90
N ALA A 105 4.30 -8.34 -14.06
CA ALA A 105 5.57 -7.82 -13.56
C ALA A 105 5.95 -6.48 -14.21
N ASP A 106 5.75 -6.33 -15.52
CA ASP A 106 6.06 -5.09 -16.25
C ASP A 106 5.13 -3.94 -15.80
N LEU A 107 3.88 -4.25 -15.45
CA LEU A 107 2.91 -3.28 -14.93
C LEU A 107 3.31 -2.78 -13.53
N ILE A 108 3.69 -3.69 -12.63
CA ILE A 108 4.18 -3.35 -11.29
C ILE A 108 5.44 -2.49 -11.41
N GLU A 109 6.41 -2.91 -12.23
CA GLU A 109 7.64 -2.16 -12.44
C GLU A 109 7.37 -0.76 -13.02
N SER A 110 6.47 -0.65 -14.00
CA SER A 110 6.08 0.63 -14.59
C SER A 110 5.44 1.56 -13.57
N HIS A 111 4.56 1.04 -12.72
CA HIS A 111 3.89 1.80 -11.66
C HIS A 111 4.89 2.32 -10.64
N GLN A 112 5.75 1.45 -10.12
CA GLN A 112 6.79 1.79 -9.15
C GLN A 112 7.80 2.81 -9.71
N LYS A 113 8.25 2.64 -10.96
CA LYS A 113 9.15 3.60 -11.62
C LYS A 113 8.51 4.96 -11.81
N SER A 114 7.24 5.00 -12.21
CA SER A 114 6.51 6.26 -12.42
C SER A 114 6.36 7.04 -11.13
N LEU A 115 5.98 6.34 -10.04
CA LEU A 115 5.85 6.94 -8.71
C LEU A 115 7.21 7.40 -8.16
N ALA A 116 8.25 6.58 -8.28
CA ALA A 116 9.60 6.94 -7.85
C ALA A 116 10.13 8.17 -8.60
N ARG A 117 9.91 8.23 -9.92
CA ARG A 117 10.32 9.36 -10.74
C ARG A 117 9.56 10.64 -10.38
N LEU A 118 8.27 10.56 -10.07
CA LEU A 118 7.50 11.72 -9.60
C LEU A 118 8.02 12.25 -8.27
N LYS A 119 8.33 11.37 -7.32
CA LYS A 119 8.96 11.76 -6.05
C LYS A 119 10.30 12.47 -6.28
N GLU A 120 11.13 11.94 -7.16
CA GLU A 120 12.40 12.57 -7.54
C GLU A 120 12.18 13.95 -8.16
N ILE A 121 11.24 14.08 -9.09
CA ILE A 121 10.90 15.36 -9.72
C ILE A 121 10.43 16.39 -8.68
N SER A 122 9.57 15.98 -7.73
CA SER A 122 9.12 16.88 -6.66
C SER A 122 10.30 17.44 -5.86
N VAL A 123 11.25 16.58 -5.46
CA VAL A 123 12.46 17.00 -4.74
C VAL A 123 13.30 17.96 -5.59
N LEU A 124 13.57 17.61 -6.86
CA LEU A 124 14.36 18.45 -7.77
C LEU A 124 13.71 19.83 -7.99
N LEU A 125 12.39 19.88 -8.17
CA LEU A 125 11.65 21.13 -8.31
C LEU A 125 11.75 22.00 -7.04
N LYS A 126 11.64 21.41 -5.85
CA LYS A 126 11.82 22.11 -4.57
C LYS A 126 13.24 22.66 -4.44
N THR A 127 14.26 21.87 -4.83
CA THR A 127 15.66 22.31 -4.85
C THR A 127 15.89 23.49 -5.78
N GLU A 128 15.38 23.44 -7.01
CA GLU A 128 15.54 24.52 -8.00
C GLU A 128 14.91 25.85 -7.57
N LEU A 129 13.84 25.77 -6.77
CA LEU A 129 13.15 26.93 -6.18
C LEU A 129 13.67 27.31 -4.79
N SER A 130 14.68 26.60 -4.26
CA SER A 130 15.20 26.80 -2.90
C SER A 130 14.11 26.71 -1.83
N ILE A 131 13.10 25.87 -2.05
CA ILE A 131 12.04 25.59 -1.08
C ILE A 131 12.63 24.63 -0.03
N PRO A 132 12.60 24.97 1.27
CA PRO A 132 13.08 24.07 2.32
C PRO A 132 12.35 22.73 2.26
N THR A 133 13.08 21.64 2.13
CA THR A 133 12.57 20.25 2.19
C THR A 133 12.58 19.70 3.63
N LEU A 134 12.29 20.56 4.61
CA LEU A 134 12.24 20.13 6.01
C LEU A 134 11.00 19.25 6.19
N GLN A 135 11.22 17.95 6.32
CA GLN A 135 10.14 17.00 6.51
C GLN A 135 9.36 17.34 7.77
N THR A 136 8.06 17.59 7.61
CA THR A 136 7.18 17.79 8.76
C THR A 136 6.94 16.44 9.45
N GLN A 137 6.57 16.49 10.73
CA GLN A 137 6.18 15.27 11.47
C GLN A 137 4.98 14.56 10.81
N GLU A 138 4.09 15.32 10.18
CA GLU A 138 2.95 14.83 9.41
C GLU A 138 3.40 14.07 8.16
N GLU A 139 4.34 14.63 7.38
CA GLU A 139 4.93 13.97 6.21
C GLU A 139 5.64 12.66 6.59
N GLN A 140 6.34 12.63 7.73
CA GLN A 140 6.99 11.42 8.24
C GLN A 140 5.97 10.35 8.65
N SER A 141 4.85 10.76 9.27
CA SER A 141 3.76 9.85 9.65
C SER A 141 3.08 9.24 8.42
N THR A 142 2.75 10.07 7.42
CA THR A 142 2.16 9.61 6.16
C THR A 142 3.09 8.66 5.42
N ARG A 143 4.40 8.95 5.39
CA ARG A 143 5.38 8.05 4.79
C ARG A 143 5.40 6.67 5.44
N ASN A 144 5.38 6.59 6.78
CA ASN A 144 5.32 5.31 7.48
C ASN A 144 4.03 4.53 7.15
N LYS A 145 2.88 5.23 7.05
CA LYS A 145 1.63 4.61 6.61
C LYS A 145 1.76 4.04 5.20
N ASN A 146 2.30 4.82 4.25
CA ASN A 146 2.53 4.38 2.87
C ASN A 146 3.47 3.16 2.79
N ASP A 147 4.51 3.13 3.62
CA ASP A 147 5.43 1.98 3.70
C ASP A 147 4.70 0.72 4.20
N ILE A 148 3.79 0.85 5.17
CA ILE A 148 2.91 -0.25 5.62
C ILE A 148 1.99 -0.70 4.48
N VAL A 149 1.34 0.22 3.77
CA VAL A 149 0.48 -0.11 2.61
C VAL A 149 1.26 -0.91 1.58
N ALA A 150 2.44 -0.45 1.18
CA ALA A 150 3.27 -1.12 0.19
C ALA A 150 3.64 -2.56 0.59
N LEU A 151 4.05 -2.76 1.85
CA LEU A 151 4.36 -4.09 2.39
C LEU A 151 3.13 -5.00 2.41
N LEU A 152 1.96 -4.48 2.80
CA LEU A 152 0.71 -5.22 2.75
C LEU A 152 0.36 -5.62 1.32
N MET A 153 0.51 -4.72 0.35
CA MET A 153 0.17 -5.01 -1.04
C MET A 153 1.07 -6.08 -1.64
N GLU A 154 2.37 -6.06 -1.32
CA GLU A 154 3.29 -7.10 -1.72
C GLU A 154 2.87 -8.47 -1.14
N ALA A 155 2.63 -8.55 0.17
CA ALA A 155 2.23 -9.79 0.82
C ALA A 155 0.88 -10.32 0.32
N ILE A 156 -0.09 -9.44 0.08
CA ILE A 156 -1.47 -9.82 -0.25
C ILE A 156 -1.61 -10.22 -1.71
N TYR A 157 -1.02 -9.45 -2.63
CA TYR A 157 -1.25 -9.60 -4.07
C TYR A 157 -0.10 -10.26 -4.84
N GLN A 158 1.14 -10.08 -4.39
CA GLN A 158 2.31 -10.50 -5.18
C GLN A 158 2.85 -11.85 -4.72
N VAL A 159 2.92 -12.08 -3.40
CA VAL A 159 3.40 -13.34 -2.85
C VAL A 159 2.37 -14.45 -3.11
N SER A 160 2.72 -15.37 -4.01
CA SER A 160 1.87 -16.49 -4.41
C SER A 160 2.50 -17.81 -3.96
N MET A 161 1.76 -18.63 -3.24
CA MET A 161 2.26 -19.86 -2.60
C MET A 161 1.54 -21.10 -3.18
N PRO A 162 2.24 -22.22 -3.42
CA PRO A 162 1.57 -23.45 -3.82
C PRO A 162 0.71 -24.01 -2.69
N ALA A 163 -0.47 -24.50 -3.04
CA ALA A 163 -1.35 -25.17 -2.09
C ALA A 163 -0.65 -26.40 -1.45
N PRO A 164 -0.52 -26.49 -0.11
CA PRO A 164 0.26 -27.55 0.54
C PRO A 164 -0.22 -28.98 0.30
N ALA A 165 -1.49 -29.17 -0.10
CA ALA A 165 -2.15 -30.47 -0.19
C ALA A 165 -2.63 -30.84 -1.60
N ASN A 166 -2.30 -30.06 -2.64
CA ASN A 166 -2.83 -30.27 -3.99
C ASN A 166 -1.83 -31.00 -4.89
N GLN A 167 -2.20 -32.15 -5.45
CA GLN A 167 -1.39 -32.92 -6.41
C GLN A 167 -1.10 -32.17 -7.73
N TRP A 168 -1.82 -31.08 -8.00
CA TRP A 168 -1.63 -30.20 -9.14
C TRP A 168 -0.86 -28.91 -8.78
N GLN A 169 0.22 -29.06 -7.99
CA GLN A 169 0.98 -27.93 -7.40
C GLN A 169 1.44 -26.88 -8.42
N ALA A 170 1.67 -27.27 -9.68
CA ALA A 170 2.11 -26.37 -10.74
C ALA A 170 1.03 -25.38 -11.25
N LYS A 171 -0.25 -25.60 -10.92
CA LYS A 171 -1.37 -24.78 -11.41
C LYS A 171 -2.11 -24.01 -10.31
N ASP A 172 -1.80 -24.28 -9.06
CA ASP A 172 -2.59 -23.81 -7.90
C ASP A 172 -1.71 -22.98 -6.95
N LEU A 173 -1.15 -21.91 -7.49
CA LEU A 173 -0.51 -20.87 -6.69
C LEU A 173 -1.60 -19.94 -6.17
N THR A 174 -1.79 -19.94 -4.86
CA THR A 174 -2.77 -19.11 -4.15
C THR A 174 -2.09 -17.91 -3.51
N ARG A 175 -2.80 -16.79 -3.43
CA ARG A 175 -2.38 -15.57 -2.75
C ARG A 175 -3.21 -15.39 -1.48
N ILE A 176 -2.73 -14.54 -0.57
CA ILE A 176 -3.54 -14.13 0.58
C ILE A 176 -4.80 -13.40 0.10
N ARG A 177 -4.72 -12.64 -1.00
CA ARG A 177 -5.88 -11.99 -1.63
C ARG A 177 -7.04 -12.94 -1.89
N ASP A 178 -6.79 -14.21 -2.21
CA ASP A 178 -7.83 -15.20 -2.50
C ASP A 178 -8.63 -15.62 -1.25
N LEU A 179 -8.13 -15.27 -0.05
CA LEU A 179 -8.70 -15.65 1.25
C LEU A 179 -9.48 -14.51 1.92
N ILE A 180 -9.42 -13.30 1.36
CA ILE A 180 -10.04 -12.08 1.91
C ILE A 180 -10.77 -11.31 0.83
N SER A 181 -11.71 -10.47 1.25
CA SER A 181 -12.44 -9.57 0.35
C SER A 181 -11.65 -8.29 0.07
N PHE A 182 -11.95 -7.62 -1.05
CA PHE A 182 -11.34 -6.32 -1.37
C PHE A 182 -11.74 -5.27 -0.34
N GLU A 183 -12.99 -5.30 0.11
CA GLU A 183 -13.58 -4.40 1.10
C GLU A 183 -12.83 -4.48 2.45
N GLN A 184 -12.33 -5.66 2.84
CA GLN A 184 -11.50 -5.82 4.04
C GLN A 184 -10.13 -5.18 3.89
N ILE A 185 -9.56 -5.18 2.68
CA ILE A 185 -8.29 -4.53 2.38
C ILE A 185 -8.51 -3.02 2.39
N GLU A 186 -9.46 -2.53 1.60
CA GLU A 186 -9.86 -1.11 1.52
C GLU A 186 -10.11 -0.54 2.92
N HIS A 187 -10.99 -1.18 3.72
CA HIS A 187 -11.27 -0.75 5.09
C HIS A 187 -10.03 -0.69 5.96
N SER A 188 -9.10 -1.63 5.80
CA SER A 188 -7.85 -1.62 6.56
C SER A 188 -6.93 -0.47 6.20
N ILE A 189 -6.87 -0.12 4.92
CA ILE A 189 -6.06 1.01 4.45
C ILE A 189 -6.70 2.33 4.90
N GLU A 190 -8.02 2.50 4.75
CA GLU A 190 -8.74 3.67 5.26
C GLU A 190 -8.52 3.85 6.77
N ALA A 191 -8.69 2.77 7.55
CA ALA A 191 -8.48 2.78 8.99
C ALA A 191 -7.04 3.20 9.37
N LEU A 192 -6.03 2.78 8.61
CA LEU A 192 -4.64 3.18 8.83
C LEU A 192 -4.47 4.70 8.69
N TYR A 193 -5.06 5.31 7.66
CA TYR A 193 -5.00 6.75 7.46
C TYR A 193 -5.78 7.51 8.54
N ASP A 194 -6.87 6.95 9.05
CA ASP A 194 -7.63 7.44 10.21
C ASP A 194 -6.95 7.19 11.58
N GLY A 195 -5.76 6.59 11.58
CA GLY A 195 -4.98 6.32 12.78
C GLY A 195 -5.51 5.15 13.62
N ASN A 196 -6.33 4.29 13.04
CA ASN A 196 -6.80 3.04 13.63
C ASN A 196 -6.03 1.83 13.08
N LEU A 197 -5.19 1.22 13.91
CA LEU A 197 -4.35 0.08 13.49
C LEU A 197 -5.05 -1.28 13.55
N ASP A 198 -6.20 -1.40 14.21
CA ASP A 198 -6.79 -2.72 14.48
C ASP A 198 -7.04 -3.56 13.21
N PRO A 199 -7.62 -3.00 12.14
CA PRO A 199 -7.83 -3.76 10.89
C PRO A 199 -6.50 -4.15 10.21
N VAL A 200 -5.50 -3.26 10.24
CA VAL A 200 -4.15 -3.55 9.73
C VAL A 200 -3.49 -4.70 10.50
N LEU A 201 -3.64 -4.70 11.83
CA LEU A 201 -3.13 -5.79 12.68
C LEU A 201 -3.82 -7.12 12.38
N ASP A 202 -5.10 -7.11 11.99
CA ASP A 202 -5.80 -8.31 11.55
C ASP A 202 -5.24 -8.84 10.22
N LEU A 203 -4.91 -7.97 9.26
CA LEU A 203 -4.21 -8.37 8.04
C LEU A 203 -2.81 -8.95 8.34
N ILE A 204 -2.05 -8.34 9.26
CA ILE A 204 -0.74 -8.86 9.68
C ILE A 204 -0.88 -10.23 10.35
N ARG A 205 -1.92 -10.44 11.19
CA ARG A 205 -2.23 -11.75 11.78
C ARG A 205 -2.57 -12.78 10.71
N LEU A 206 -3.29 -12.40 9.66
CA LEU A 206 -3.58 -13.30 8.54
C LEU A 206 -2.31 -13.72 7.79
N ILE A 207 -1.38 -12.79 7.58
CA ILE A 207 -0.05 -13.09 7.02
C ILE A 207 0.67 -14.11 7.92
N ALA A 208 0.69 -13.88 9.24
CA ALA A 208 1.29 -14.78 10.21
C ALA A 208 0.65 -16.19 10.18
N GLN A 209 -0.68 -16.26 10.12
CA GLN A 209 -1.42 -17.51 10.01
C GLN A 209 -1.09 -18.27 8.73
N THR A 210 -0.94 -17.54 7.62
CA THR A 210 -0.54 -18.12 6.32
C THR A 210 0.86 -18.73 6.42
N ILE A 211 1.82 -18.02 7.01
CA ILE A 211 3.18 -18.54 7.28
C ILE A 211 3.10 -19.81 8.14
N SER A 212 2.38 -19.78 9.26
CA SER A 212 2.25 -20.92 10.17
C SER A 212 1.64 -22.13 9.46
N ARG A 213 0.57 -21.93 8.69
CA ARG A 213 -0.06 -22.99 7.90
C ARG A 213 0.92 -23.64 6.94
N HIS A 214 1.76 -22.87 6.25
CA HIS A 214 2.78 -23.44 5.36
C HIS A 214 3.87 -24.20 6.11
N LEU A 215 4.27 -23.75 7.31
CA LEU A 215 5.26 -24.42 8.15
C LEU A 215 4.74 -25.75 8.74
N GLU A 216 3.51 -25.75 9.26
CA GLU A 216 2.88 -26.94 9.82
C GLU A 216 2.63 -28.00 8.75
N ASN A 217 2.33 -27.58 7.52
CA ASN A 217 2.03 -28.49 6.40
C ASN A 217 3.25 -28.80 5.51
N VAL A 218 4.48 -28.48 5.93
CA VAL A 218 5.70 -28.86 5.16
C VAL A 218 5.75 -30.36 4.84
N PRO A 219 5.48 -31.29 5.78
CA PRO A 219 5.53 -32.72 5.47
C PRO A 219 4.54 -33.12 4.36
N LEU A 220 3.33 -32.53 4.38
CA LEU A 220 2.31 -32.77 3.38
C LEU A 220 2.69 -32.17 2.02
N PHE A 221 3.26 -30.97 2.03
CA PHE A 221 3.78 -30.32 0.82
C PHE A 221 4.86 -31.16 0.15
N LEU A 222 5.84 -31.64 0.92
CA LEU A 222 6.94 -32.48 0.41
C LEU A 222 6.43 -33.80 -0.15
N LYS A 223 5.47 -34.45 0.53
CA LYS A 223 4.84 -35.67 0.02
C LYS A 223 4.16 -35.43 -1.32
N THR A 224 3.37 -34.36 -1.41
CA THR A 224 2.62 -34.01 -2.62
C THR A 224 3.54 -33.59 -3.76
N LEU A 225 4.67 -32.95 -3.44
CA LEU A 225 5.71 -32.58 -4.40
C LEU A 225 6.40 -33.82 -5.00
N GLU A 226 6.66 -34.85 -4.18
CA GLU A 226 7.23 -36.10 -4.66
C GLU A 226 6.24 -36.88 -5.55
N GLU A 227 4.96 -36.93 -5.15
CA GLU A 227 3.89 -37.48 -6.01
C GLU A 227 3.78 -36.74 -7.35
N TYR A 228 4.01 -35.42 -7.36
CA TYR A 228 4.06 -34.63 -8.58
C TYR A 228 5.30 -34.98 -9.41
N ARG A 229 6.47 -35.09 -8.78
CA ARG A 229 7.73 -35.47 -9.42
C ARG A 229 7.65 -36.83 -10.12
N GLU A 230 7.01 -37.82 -9.51
CA GLU A 230 6.80 -39.15 -10.11
C GLU A 230 5.94 -39.10 -11.39
N LYS A 231 5.01 -38.14 -11.48
CA LYS A 231 4.07 -37.99 -12.60
C LYS A 231 4.54 -36.97 -13.64
N TYR A 232 5.52 -36.15 -13.31
CA TYR A 232 5.99 -35.06 -14.15
C TYR A 232 6.81 -35.63 -15.33
N ASN A 233 6.34 -35.33 -16.54
CA ASN A 233 7.07 -35.61 -17.77
C ASN A 233 7.34 -34.30 -18.54
N PRO A 234 8.60 -33.83 -18.62
CA PRO A 234 8.93 -32.55 -19.25
C PRO A 234 8.55 -32.50 -20.74
N GLU A 235 8.43 -33.63 -21.42
CA GLU A 235 8.04 -33.70 -22.84
C GLU A 235 6.54 -33.41 -23.08
N PHE A 236 5.69 -33.62 -22.06
CA PHE A 236 4.23 -33.45 -22.16
C PHE A 236 3.68 -32.27 -21.36
N TYR A 237 4.49 -31.63 -20.51
CA TYR A 237 4.07 -30.55 -19.60
C TYR A 237 4.78 -29.22 -19.85
N VAL A 238 4.98 -28.85 -21.13
CA VAL A 238 5.71 -27.64 -21.57
C VAL A 238 5.12 -26.30 -21.04
N GLY A 239 3.95 -26.31 -20.41
CA GLY A 239 3.31 -25.12 -19.80
C GLY A 239 3.14 -25.14 -18.28
N ASN A 240 3.60 -26.19 -17.57
CA ASN A 240 3.50 -26.29 -16.12
C ASN A 240 4.87 -26.11 -15.47
N LEU A 241 4.89 -25.50 -14.28
CA LEU A 241 6.09 -25.42 -13.44
C LEU A 241 6.61 -26.83 -13.12
N SER A 242 7.91 -27.04 -13.26
CA SER A 242 8.57 -28.27 -12.81
C SER A 242 8.48 -28.41 -11.28
N PRO A 243 8.57 -29.63 -10.72
CA PRO A 243 8.59 -29.84 -9.28
C PRO A 243 9.67 -29.00 -8.58
N ASP A 244 10.86 -28.91 -9.17
CA ASP A 244 11.97 -28.15 -8.57
C ASP A 244 11.68 -26.64 -8.58
N GLU A 245 11.00 -26.12 -9.61
CA GLU A 245 10.52 -24.73 -9.63
C GLU A 245 9.44 -24.49 -8.57
N VAL A 246 8.50 -25.41 -8.39
CA VAL A 246 7.47 -25.33 -7.33
C VAL A 246 8.12 -25.27 -5.94
N ALA A 247 9.11 -26.14 -5.70
CA ALA A 247 9.86 -26.17 -4.45
C ALA A 247 10.60 -24.85 -4.20
N ARG A 248 11.28 -24.34 -5.24
CA ARG A 248 12.00 -23.07 -5.20
C ARG A 248 11.05 -21.91 -4.90
N ILE A 249 9.92 -21.81 -5.61
CA ILE A 249 8.89 -20.78 -5.41
C ILE A 249 8.36 -20.84 -3.99
N HIS A 250 8.02 -22.02 -3.46
CA HIS A 250 7.55 -22.17 -2.09
C HIS A 250 8.57 -21.63 -1.08
N GLN A 251 9.85 -22.01 -1.22
CA GLN A 251 10.90 -21.59 -0.30
C GLN A 251 11.16 -20.08 -0.37
N GLU A 252 11.31 -19.52 -1.58
CA GLU A 252 11.56 -18.10 -1.79
C GLU A 252 10.40 -17.25 -1.28
N ASN A 253 9.16 -17.62 -1.64
CA ASN A 253 7.98 -16.84 -1.26
C ASN A 253 7.64 -16.99 0.23
N LEU A 254 7.89 -18.15 0.84
CA LEU A 254 7.76 -18.29 2.30
C LEU A 254 8.81 -17.45 3.04
N ALA A 255 10.03 -17.40 2.54
CA ALA A 255 11.08 -16.56 3.12
C ALA A 255 10.73 -15.08 2.98
N ARG A 256 10.28 -14.65 1.80
CA ARG A 256 9.86 -13.26 1.55
C ARG A 256 8.66 -12.88 2.42
N LEU A 257 7.67 -13.76 2.57
CA LEU A 257 6.51 -13.49 3.42
C LEU A 257 6.90 -13.32 4.90
N LYS A 258 7.87 -14.10 5.40
CA LYS A 258 8.43 -13.94 6.75
C LYS A 258 9.16 -12.60 6.92
N GLU A 259 9.93 -12.19 5.91
CA GLU A 259 10.62 -10.91 5.90
C GLU A 259 9.62 -9.75 5.92
N ILE A 260 8.62 -9.77 5.03
CA ILE A 260 7.56 -8.75 4.99
C ILE A 260 6.82 -8.70 6.33
N HIS A 261 6.47 -9.85 6.92
CA HIS A 261 5.83 -9.89 8.23
C HIS A 261 6.69 -9.23 9.32
N ALA A 262 8.01 -9.48 9.34
CA ALA A 262 8.92 -8.84 10.28
C ALA A 262 9.03 -7.31 10.05
N LEU A 263 9.08 -6.87 8.79
CA LEU A 263 9.09 -5.46 8.41
C LEU A 263 7.79 -4.77 8.81
N LEU A 264 6.63 -5.38 8.57
CA LEU A 264 5.32 -4.89 8.98
C LEU A 264 5.22 -4.77 10.50
N GLN A 265 5.69 -5.78 11.24
CA GLN A 265 5.78 -5.68 12.69
C GLN A 265 6.65 -4.48 13.08
N SER A 266 7.84 -4.32 12.52
CA SER A 266 8.69 -3.17 12.84
C SER A 266 8.02 -1.82 12.51
N ALA A 267 7.41 -1.68 11.34
CA ALA A 267 6.83 -0.42 10.87
C ALA A 267 5.59 0.00 11.68
N VAL A 268 4.73 -0.96 12.03
CA VAL A 268 3.55 -0.72 12.88
C VAL A 268 3.94 -0.45 14.34
N LEU A 269 5.06 -1.02 14.79
CA LEU A 269 5.59 -0.80 16.14
C LEU A 269 6.40 0.49 16.27
N ASP A 270 6.96 1.02 15.19
CA ASP A 270 7.85 2.18 15.20
C ASP A 270 7.24 3.39 15.92
N PRO A 271 5.95 3.76 15.71
CA PRO A 271 5.28 4.78 16.51
C PRO A 271 5.31 4.54 18.03
N SER A 272 5.09 3.29 18.45
CA SER A 272 5.11 2.88 19.86
C SER A 272 6.54 2.84 20.43
N LEU A 273 7.51 2.40 19.63
CA LEU A 273 8.92 2.37 20.01
C LEU A 273 9.52 3.77 20.10
N GLN A 274 9.17 4.69 19.20
CA GLN A 274 9.54 6.10 19.28
C GLN A 274 8.94 6.76 20.52
N PHE A 275 7.69 6.43 20.88
CA PHE A 275 7.08 6.88 22.13
C PHE A 275 7.77 6.29 23.38
N LEU A 276 8.22 5.04 23.35
CA LEU A 276 8.91 4.39 24.48
C LEU A 276 10.38 4.81 24.62
N ALA A 277 11.09 5.03 23.51
CA ALA A 277 12.47 5.53 23.48
C ALA A 277 12.60 6.92 24.15
N VAL A 278 11.47 7.61 24.28
CA VAL A 278 11.34 8.89 24.94
C VAL A 278 11.23 8.78 26.49
N VAL A 279 10.99 7.57 27.02
CA VAL A 279 10.77 7.30 28.47
C VAL A 279 12.07 6.99 29.24
N GLY A 280 13.21 6.79 28.56
CA GLY A 280 14.51 6.52 29.18
C GLY A 280 15.32 7.79 29.50
N ASP A 281 15.62 7.99 30.79
CA ASP A 281 16.59 8.94 31.38
C ASP A 281 16.61 10.38 30.83
N ASN A 282 15.61 11.20 31.22
CA ASN A 282 15.69 12.66 31.50
C ASN A 282 14.35 13.39 31.30
N GLN A 283 13.27 12.93 31.94
CA GLN A 283 11.94 13.55 31.79
C GLN A 283 11.67 14.76 32.71
N ALA A 284 12.59 15.16 33.58
CA ALA A 284 12.32 16.19 34.61
C ALA A 284 13.14 17.50 34.47
N ASP A 285 14.04 17.62 33.49
CA ASP A 285 14.88 18.81 33.34
C ASP A 285 14.29 19.81 32.32
N LYS A 286 13.57 20.82 32.82
CA LYS A 286 13.00 21.92 32.00
C LYS A 286 14.07 22.76 31.29
N SER A 287 15.34 22.65 31.67
CA SER A 287 16.44 23.36 31.02
C SER A 287 17.02 22.62 29.80
N LYS A 288 16.62 21.35 29.60
CA LYS A 288 17.01 20.51 28.46
C LYS A 288 15.76 19.85 27.86
N PRO A 289 14.99 20.58 27.03
CA PRO A 289 13.80 20.01 26.40
C PRO A 289 14.20 18.79 25.56
N ASN A 290 13.72 17.61 25.97
CA ASN A 290 13.87 16.40 25.18
C ASN A 290 12.81 16.36 24.05
N PRO A 291 12.94 15.46 23.06
CA PRO A 291 11.95 15.31 22.00
C PRO A 291 10.51 15.01 22.50
N ALA A 292 10.34 14.37 23.67
CA ALA A 292 9.03 14.18 24.34
C ALA A 292 8.27 15.49 24.50
N HIS A 293 8.97 16.55 24.89
CA HIS A 293 8.35 17.84 25.14
C HIS A 293 7.76 18.41 23.86
N LEU A 294 8.34 18.12 22.69
CA LEU A 294 7.80 18.53 21.39
C LEU A 294 6.52 17.78 21.03
N PHE A 295 6.34 16.54 21.50
CA PHE A 295 5.08 15.80 21.30
C PHE A 295 3.89 16.42 22.05
N PHE A 296 4.12 17.21 23.10
CA PHE A 296 3.05 17.82 23.91
C PHE A 296 3.07 19.36 23.86
N LYS A 297 4.04 19.99 23.19
CA LYS A 297 4.27 21.45 23.29
C LYS A 297 3.19 22.29 22.60
N ASP A 298 2.58 21.74 21.55
CA ASP A 298 1.60 22.44 20.70
C ASP A 298 0.28 21.66 20.55
N GLY A 299 0.01 20.74 21.50
CA GLY A 299 -1.08 19.78 21.43
C GLY A 299 -0.54 18.39 21.09
N ALA A 300 -0.88 17.40 21.90
CA ALA A 300 -0.50 16.00 21.65
C ALA A 300 -0.92 15.61 20.23
N ASN A 301 -0.01 15.05 19.43
CA ASN A 301 -0.40 14.36 18.20
C ASN A 301 -1.31 13.20 18.59
N HIS A 302 -2.62 13.48 18.56
CA HIS A 302 -3.66 12.63 19.10
C HIS A 302 -3.65 11.27 18.40
N ASP A 303 -3.39 11.27 17.09
CA ASP A 303 -3.38 10.07 16.27
C ASP A 303 -2.20 9.16 16.62
N LEU A 304 -1.02 9.74 16.86
CA LEU A 304 0.15 8.97 17.32
C LEU A 304 -0.07 8.40 18.73
N LEU A 305 -0.61 9.20 19.66
CA LEU A 305 -0.91 8.76 21.03
C LEU A 305 -1.99 7.66 21.04
N LYS A 306 -3.04 7.83 20.23
CA LYS A 306 -4.12 6.86 20.03
C LYS A 306 -3.56 5.56 19.46
N MET A 307 -2.68 5.65 18.46
CA MET A 307 -1.99 4.52 17.84
C MET A 307 -1.16 3.71 18.85
N VAL A 308 -0.38 4.40 19.69
CA VAL A 308 0.41 3.77 20.77
C VAL A 308 -0.49 3.10 21.82
N MET A 309 -1.56 3.78 22.23
CA MET A 309 -2.50 3.27 23.23
C MET A 309 -3.33 2.08 22.71
N GLN A 310 -3.71 2.08 21.43
CA GLN A 310 -4.36 0.94 20.77
C GLN A 310 -3.42 -0.27 20.74
N TYR A 311 -2.17 -0.06 20.29
CA TYR A 311 -1.17 -1.13 20.25
C TYR A 311 -0.89 -1.75 21.63
N ALA A 312 -0.78 -0.92 22.67
CA ALA A 312 -0.59 -1.37 24.05
C ALA A 312 -1.88 -1.97 24.69
N GLY A 313 -2.97 -2.09 23.92
CA GLY A 313 -4.21 -2.74 24.34
C GLY A 313 -5.09 -1.90 25.28
N PHE A 314 -4.82 -0.60 25.43
CA PHE A 314 -5.62 0.30 26.27
C PHE A 314 -6.99 0.61 25.67
N PHE A 315 -7.11 0.58 24.33
CA PHE A 315 -8.38 0.76 23.63
C PHE A 315 -8.94 -0.59 23.15
N LYS A 316 -9.18 -1.53 24.07
CA LYS A 316 -10.23 -2.54 23.82
C LYS A 316 -11.58 -1.90 24.09
N MET A 317 -12.13 -1.17 23.12
CA MET A 317 -13.53 -0.76 23.20
C MET A 317 -14.24 -1.09 21.90
N ARG A 318 -15.01 -2.18 21.99
CA ARG A 318 -16.28 -2.31 21.29
C ARG A 318 -17.02 -0.97 21.39
N ILE A 319 -17.07 -0.20 20.31
CA ILE A 319 -18.23 0.65 20.07
C ILE A 319 -19.27 -0.30 19.47
N ILE A 320 -19.90 -1.09 20.34
CA ILE A 320 -21.25 -1.53 20.06
C ILE A 320 -22.02 -0.22 20.05
N ASP A 321 -22.46 0.22 18.87
CA ASP A 321 -23.55 1.17 18.78
C ASP A 321 -24.63 0.69 19.74
N GLU A 322 -24.87 1.46 20.80
CA GLU A 322 -26.06 1.29 21.61
C GLU A 322 -27.23 1.44 20.64
N ALA A 323 -27.77 0.28 20.28
CA ALA A 323 -29.10 0.14 19.75
C ALA A 323 -30.00 1.13 20.49
N ARG A 324 -30.63 2.02 19.71
CA ARG A 324 -31.78 2.81 20.13
C ARG A 324 -32.76 1.91 20.90
N ILE A 325 -32.67 1.91 22.22
CA ILE A 325 -33.70 1.42 23.12
C ILE A 325 -33.81 2.45 24.23
N GLY A 326 -34.85 3.28 24.13
CA GLY A 326 -35.20 4.20 25.21
C GLY A 326 -35.72 5.57 24.77
N SER A 327 -36.59 5.66 23.75
CA SER A 327 -37.50 6.80 23.69
C SER A 327 -38.57 6.61 24.78
N PRO A 328 -38.79 7.58 25.68
CA PRO A 328 -39.76 7.47 26.75
C PRO A 328 -41.17 7.45 26.18
N GLU A 329 -41.93 6.41 26.53
CA GLU A 329 -43.36 6.30 26.27
C GLU A 329 -44.09 7.53 26.79
N THR A 330 -44.58 8.36 25.87
CA THR A 330 -45.70 9.26 26.11
C THR A 330 -46.65 9.14 24.95
N ASN A 331 -47.51 8.13 24.98
CA ASN A 331 -48.77 8.17 24.27
C ASN A 331 -49.90 7.89 25.26
N LYS A 332 -50.50 8.99 25.73
CA LYS A 332 -51.89 8.99 26.16
C LYS A 332 -52.75 8.71 24.92
N SER A 333 -53.51 7.63 24.94
CA SER A 333 -54.77 7.56 24.21
C SER A 333 -55.87 7.13 25.17
N PHE A 334 -56.93 7.93 25.14
CA PHE A 334 -58.21 7.74 25.81
C PHE A 334 -58.94 6.46 25.34
N GLN A 335 -59.88 6.03 26.20
CA GLN A 335 -61.01 5.08 26.06
C GLN A 335 -60.78 3.83 26.93
N SER A 336 -61.50 3.63 28.04
CA SER A 336 -62.92 3.88 28.34
C SER A 336 -63.15 4.42 29.75
#